data_AF-A0A817L6S1-F1
#
_entry.id   AF-A0A817L6S1-F1
#
_cell.length_a   1.000
_cell.length_b   1.000
_cell.length_c   1.000
_cell.angle_alpha   90.00
_cell.angle_beta   90.00
_cell.angle_gamma   90.00
#
_symmetry.space_group_name_H-M   'P 1'
#
loop_
_entity.id
_entity.type
_entity.pdbx_description
1 polymer ?
#
loop_
_entity_poly.entity_id
_entity_poly.type
_entity_poly.pdbx_seq_one_letter_code
_entity_poly.pdbx_strand_id
1 'polypeptide(L)'
;MASQMCGLKAPSHVYAGTLKNSSDNDVTVNVEYAGSDASHCETVHLTVPKGGSHAIEEKSFHVGDNEQRKVIQKLTVKLQDGTTNELSAPFAGVTSPKKHWQFEVDQDGSLKSVE
;
A
#
# COMPACT_ATOMS: atom_id res chain seq x y z
N MET A 1 -22.83 -32.41 -13.51
CA MET A 1 -21.98 -32.11 -12.34
C MET A 1 -20.83 -31.26 -12.84
N ALA A 2 -20.88 -29.94 -12.61
CA ALA A 2 -19.82 -29.04 -13.05
C ALA A 2 -18.64 -29.20 -12.11
N SER A 3 -17.49 -29.58 -12.66
CA SER A 3 -16.22 -29.64 -11.95
C SER A 3 -15.86 -28.20 -11.54
N GLN A 4 -15.99 -27.89 -10.25
CA GLN A 4 -15.42 -26.67 -9.68
C GLN A 4 -13.90 -26.80 -9.80
N MET A 5 -13.34 -26.23 -10.87
CA MET A 5 -11.91 -25.95 -10.90
C MET A 5 -11.64 -24.96 -9.79
N CYS A 6 -11.11 -25.44 -8.66
CA CYS A 6 -10.45 -24.61 -7.65
C CYS A 6 -9.21 -23.98 -8.30
N GLY A 7 -9.42 -22.98 -9.16
CA GLY A 7 -8.33 -22.16 -9.67
C GLY A 7 -7.72 -21.43 -8.48
N LEU A 8 -6.44 -21.69 -8.21
CA LEU A 8 -5.63 -20.90 -7.28
C LEU A 8 -5.73 -19.45 -7.74
N LYS A 9 -6.53 -18.63 -7.03
CA LYS A 9 -6.60 -17.20 -7.29
C LYS A 9 -5.22 -16.61 -7.00
N ALA A 10 -4.67 -15.88 -7.96
CA ALA A 10 -3.41 -15.18 -7.76
C ALA A 10 -3.52 -14.24 -6.53
N PRO A 11 -2.46 -14.09 -5.73
CA PRO A 11 -2.51 -13.23 -4.55
C PRO A 11 -2.65 -11.76 -4.95
N SER A 12 -3.51 -11.03 -4.25
CA SER A 12 -3.77 -9.60 -4.45
C SER A 12 -2.74 -8.72 -3.74
N HIS A 13 -1.45 -8.97 -3.99
CA HIS A 13 -0.35 -8.29 -3.29
C HIS A 13 0.10 -7.02 -4.01
N VAL A 14 0.38 -5.96 -3.25
CA VAL A 14 1.08 -4.77 -3.73
C VAL A 14 2.42 -4.70 -3.02
N TYR A 15 3.51 -4.59 -3.79
CA TYR A 15 4.88 -4.55 -3.28
C TYR A 15 5.49 -3.14 -3.33
N ALA A 16 5.03 -2.32 -4.27
CA ALA A 16 5.52 -0.97 -4.53
C ALA A 16 4.47 -0.18 -5.34
N GLY A 17 4.61 1.14 -5.36
CA GLY A 17 3.64 2.01 -6.00
C GLY A 17 4.00 3.48 -6.04
N THR A 18 3.01 4.31 -6.32
CA THR A 18 3.10 5.77 -6.26
C THR A 18 1.92 6.30 -5.47
N LEU A 19 2.19 7.22 -4.56
CA LEU A 19 1.19 7.93 -3.78
C LEU A 19 1.08 9.35 -4.29
N LYS A 20 -0.08 9.70 -4.84
CA LYS A 20 -0.41 11.05 -5.26
C LYS A 20 -1.19 11.77 -4.16
N ASN A 21 -0.82 13.01 -3.88
CA ASN A 21 -1.58 13.88 -2.98
C ASN A 21 -2.32 14.92 -3.81
N SER A 22 -3.63 14.76 -3.95
CA SER A 22 -4.51 15.70 -4.64
C SER A 22 -5.18 16.69 -3.67
N SER A 23 -4.82 16.67 -2.38
CA SER A 23 -5.32 17.63 -1.40
C SER A 23 -4.59 18.98 -1.46
N ASP A 24 -5.19 19.98 -0.82
CA ASP A 24 -4.65 21.34 -0.74
C ASP A 24 -3.54 21.51 0.31
N ASN A 25 -3.24 20.45 1.07
CA ASN A 25 -2.26 20.46 2.15
C ASN A 25 -1.19 19.37 1.95
N ASP A 26 -0.03 19.59 2.57
CA ASP A 26 0.96 18.52 2.72
C ASP A 26 0.39 17.44 3.64
N VAL A 27 0.59 16.17 3.29
CA VAL A 27 0.08 15.03 4.06
C VAL A 27 1.22 14.15 4.55
N THR A 28 1.08 13.64 5.76
CA THR A 28 1.97 12.59 6.30
C THR A 28 1.27 11.25 6.15
N VAL A 29 1.92 10.31 5.48
CA VAL A 29 1.37 8.97 5.23
C VAL A 29 2.29 7.92 5.82
N ASN A 30 1.73 7.05 6.66
CA ASN A 30 2.40 5.86 7.15
C ASN A 30 2.08 4.71 6.21
N VAL A 31 3.10 4.07 5.66
CA VAL A 31 2.98 2.87 4.84
C VAL A 31 3.47 1.68 5.66
N GLU A 32 2.56 0.75 5.95
CA GLU A 32 2.84 -0.45 6.70
C GLU A 32 3.09 -1.63 5.75
N TYR A 33 4.25 -2.24 5.89
CA TYR A 33 4.69 -3.42 5.18
C TYR A 33 4.65 -4.64 6.11
N ALA A 34 4.24 -5.80 5.60
CA ALA A 34 4.36 -7.07 6.29
C ALA A 34 5.20 -8.07 5.49
N GLY A 35 6.08 -8.80 6.19
CA GLY A 35 6.79 -9.96 5.67
C GLY A 35 6.00 -11.26 5.87
N SER A 36 6.72 -12.39 5.85
CA SER A 36 6.15 -13.73 6.04
C SER A 36 5.63 -13.97 7.46
N ASP A 37 6.12 -13.21 8.44
CA ASP A 37 5.71 -13.27 9.83
C ASP A 37 5.77 -11.89 10.48
N ALA A 38 5.26 -11.81 11.72
CA ALA A 38 5.12 -10.56 12.48
C ALA A 38 6.47 -9.89 12.83
N SER A 39 7.58 -10.62 12.82
CA SER A 39 8.90 -10.04 13.10
C SER A 39 9.45 -9.23 11.91
N HIS A 40 8.83 -9.34 10.74
CA HIS A 40 9.24 -8.68 9.51
C HIS A 40 8.30 -7.54 9.08
N CYS A 41 7.45 -7.05 9.99
CA CYS A 41 6.66 -5.86 9.78
C CYS A 41 7.50 -4.57 9.88
N GLU A 42 7.19 -3.57 9.06
CA GLU A 42 7.88 -2.28 9.04
C GLU A 42 6.88 -1.17 8.70
N THR A 43 7.02 -0.01 9.33
CA THR A 43 6.27 1.20 8.99
C THR A 43 7.23 2.25 8.47
N VAL A 44 6.92 2.81 7.29
CA VAL A 44 7.65 3.94 6.71
C VAL A 44 6.77 5.18 6.77
N HIS A 45 7.36 6.31 7.15
CA HIS A 45 6.69 7.60 7.19
C HIS A 45 7.09 8.41 5.96
N LEU A 46 6.10 8.85 5.18
CA LEU A 46 6.28 9.65 3.97
C LEU A 46 5.60 11.00 4.16
N THR A 47 6.26 12.07 3.72
CA THR A 47 5.61 13.38 3.56
C THR A 47 5.40 13.62 2.07
N VAL A 48 4.14 13.80 1.66
CA VAL A 48 3.78 14.08 0.27
C VAL A 48 3.30 15.53 0.16
N PRO A 49 4.04 16.40 -0.55
CA PRO A 49 3.64 17.79 -0.73
C PRO A 49 2.28 17.92 -1.39
N LYS A 50 1.57 19.02 -1.14
CA LYS A 50 0.31 19.35 -1.81
C LYS A 50 0.44 19.28 -3.35
N GLY A 51 -0.51 18.64 -4.01
CA GLY A 51 -0.47 18.40 -5.46
C GLY A 51 0.67 17.49 -5.94
N GLY A 52 1.48 16.95 -5.02
CA GLY A 52 2.69 16.21 -5.32
C GLY A 52 2.46 14.71 -5.49
N SER A 53 3.55 13.99 -5.70
CA SER A 53 3.57 12.53 -5.70
C SER A 53 4.84 12.01 -5.07
N HIS A 54 4.77 10.82 -4.48
CA HIS A 54 5.89 10.16 -3.83
C HIS A 54 5.94 8.68 -4.23
N ALA A 55 7.14 8.17 -4.52
CA ALA A 55 7.34 6.76 -4.83
C ALA A 55 7.29 5.94 -3.53
N ILE A 56 6.49 4.87 -3.53
CA ILE A 56 6.47 3.87 -2.47
C ILE A 56 7.37 2.72 -2.93
N GLU A 57 8.59 2.68 -2.41
CA GLU A 57 9.63 1.72 -2.81
C GLU A 57 9.34 0.28 -2.35
N GLU A 58 9.80 -0.70 -3.13
CA GLU A 58 9.74 -2.11 -2.73
C GLU A 58 10.63 -2.37 -1.50
N LYS A 59 10.15 -3.21 -0.58
CA LYS A 59 10.89 -3.63 0.60
C LYS A 59 11.08 -5.15 0.61
N SER A 60 12.24 -5.58 1.10
CA SER A 60 12.57 -7.00 1.26
C SER A 60 13.16 -7.29 2.64
N PHE A 61 13.25 -8.57 2.98
CA PHE A 61 13.91 -9.09 4.17
C PHE A 61 14.51 -10.47 3.86
N HIS A 62 15.48 -10.90 4.67
CA HIS A 62 16.13 -12.19 4.49
C HIS A 62 15.63 -13.21 5.50
N VAL A 63 15.40 -14.45 5.03
CA VAL A 63 15.12 -15.63 5.86
C VAL A 63 16.16 -16.69 5.50
N GLY A 64 17.20 -16.81 6.34
CA GLY A 64 18.41 -17.53 5.98
C GLY A 64 19.06 -16.92 4.74
N ASP A 65 19.33 -17.73 3.72
CA ASP A 65 19.93 -17.30 2.44
C ASP A 65 18.90 -16.78 1.42
N ASN A 66 17.61 -16.77 1.76
CA ASN A 66 16.54 -16.37 0.82
C ASN A 66 16.07 -14.94 1.08
N GLU A 67 16.01 -14.13 0.03
CA GLU A 67 15.35 -12.82 0.06
C GLU A 67 13.85 -12.96 -0.22
N GLN A 68 13.02 -12.35 0.61
CA GLN A 68 11.56 -12.32 0.49
C GLN A 68 11.05 -10.88 0.44
N ARG A 69 10.01 -10.65 -0.37
CA ARG A 69 9.37 -9.33 -0.50
C ARG A 69 8.37 -9.09 0.62
N LYS A 70 8.35 -7.87 1.13
CA LYS A 70 7.27 -7.40 2.01
C LYS A 70 6.12 -6.86 1.18
N VAL A 71 4.90 -7.15 1.60
CA VAL A 71 3.68 -6.62 0.99
C VAL A 71 3.22 -5.36 1.72
N ILE A 72 2.72 -4.37 1.00
CA ILE A 72 2.03 -3.23 1.60
C ILE A 72 0.69 -3.75 2.15
N GLN A 73 0.47 -3.57 3.45
CA GLN A 73 -0.74 -4.00 4.15
C GLN A 73 -1.69 -2.86 4.43
N LYS A 74 -1.16 -1.67 4.73
CA LYS A 74 -1.99 -0.54 5.15
C LYS A 74 -1.30 0.79 4.83
N LEU A 75 -2.09 1.77 4.43
CA LEU A 75 -1.71 3.17 4.34
C LEU A 75 -2.55 3.94 5.35
N THR A 76 -1.93 4.83 6.10
CA THR A 76 -2.60 5.71 7.07
C THR A 76 -2.19 7.15 6.79
N VAL A 77 -3.13 7.99 6.36
CA VAL A 77 -2.93 9.44 6.19
C VAL A 77 -3.28 10.14 7.49
N LYS A 78 -2.39 11.00 7.96
CA LYS A 78 -2.64 11.94 9.06
C LYS A 78 -2.81 13.35 8.48
N LEU A 79 -3.99 13.92 8.69
CA LEU A 79 -4.33 15.29 8.28
C LEU A 79 -3.93 16.31 9.35
N GLN A 80 -3.85 17.58 8.97
CA GLN A 80 -3.43 18.66 9.87
C GLN A 80 -4.42 18.94 11.02
N ASP A 81 -5.70 18.62 10.81
CA ASP A 81 -6.75 18.75 11.83
C ASP A 81 -6.73 17.60 12.87
N GLY A 82 -5.79 16.65 12.73
CA GLY A 82 -5.67 15.47 13.58
C GLY A 82 -6.50 14.28 13.12
N THR A 83 -7.32 14.43 12.09
CA THR A 83 -8.08 13.33 11.47
C THR A 83 -7.11 12.32 10.84
N THR A 84 -7.48 11.05 10.97
CA THR A 84 -6.72 9.94 10.39
C THR A 84 -7.61 9.12 9.47
N ASN A 85 -7.15 8.91 8.24
CA ASN A 85 -7.81 8.07 7.25
C ASN A 85 -6.94 6.87 6.91
N GLU A 86 -7.56 5.71 6.69
CA GLU A 86 -6.86 4.45 6.51
C GLU A 86 -7.35 3.71 5.27
N LEU A 87 -6.42 3.00 4.61
CA LEU A 87 -6.70 2.10 3.51
C LEU A 87 -5.89 0.82 3.70
N SER A 88 -6.56 -0.32 3.79
CA SER A 88 -5.93 -1.62 4.07
C SER A 88 -6.11 -2.60 2.92
N ALA A 89 -5.18 -3.53 2.79
CA ALA A 89 -5.28 -4.66 1.88
C ALA A 89 -6.45 -5.59 2.27
N PRO A 90 -7.09 -6.30 1.31
CA PRO A 90 -6.84 -6.24 -0.11
C PRO A 90 -7.33 -4.93 -0.73
N PHE A 91 -6.48 -4.29 -1.53
CA PHE A 91 -6.83 -3.03 -2.18
C PHE A 91 -7.75 -3.28 -3.38
N ALA A 92 -8.80 -2.46 -3.50
CA ALA A 92 -9.73 -2.53 -4.63
C ALA A 92 -8.98 -2.44 -5.97
N GLY A 93 -9.34 -3.29 -6.93
CA GLY A 93 -8.69 -3.38 -8.25
C GLY A 93 -7.46 -4.30 -8.32
N VAL A 94 -6.86 -4.69 -7.18
CA VAL A 94 -5.68 -5.56 -7.18
C VAL A 94 -6.08 -7.03 -7.34
N THR A 95 -5.95 -7.56 -8.56
CA THR A 95 -6.30 -8.95 -8.90
C THR A 95 -5.09 -9.88 -9.06
N SER A 96 -3.89 -9.33 -9.05
CA SER A 96 -2.62 -10.04 -9.16
C SER A 96 -1.52 -9.25 -8.42
N PRO A 97 -0.33 -9.82 -8.22
CA PRO A 97 0.83 -9.06 -7.73
C PRO A 97 1.11 -7.78 -8.52
N LYS A 98 1.36 -6.66 -7.83
CA LYS A 98 1.67 -5.35 -8.42
C LYS A 98 2.94 -4.73 -7.81
N LYS A 99 3.70 -4.01 -8.65
CA LYS A 99 4.89 -3.22 -8.27
C LYS A 99 4.80 -1.73 -8.62
N HIS A 100 3.77 -1.36 -9.37
CA HIS A 100 3.53 0.01 -9.84
C HIS A 100 2.07 0.36 -9.59
N TRP A 101 1.62 0.17 -8.35
CA TRP A 101 0.23 0.46 -7.99
C TRP A 101 0.04 1.92 -7.63
N GLN A 102 -1.09 2.52 -8.00
CA GLN A 102 -1.37 3.92 -7.68
C GLN A 102 -2.28 4.04 -6.47
N PHE A 103 -1.86 4.87 -5.53
CA PHE A 103 -2.65 5.33 -4.40
C PHE A 103 -2.87 6.83 -4.53
N GLU A 104 -4.03 7.31 -4.08
CA GLU A 104 -4.35 8.73 -4.10
C GLU A 104 -4.96 9.18 -2.78
N VAL A 105 -4.51 10.33 -2.30
CA VAL A 105 -5.16 11.11 -1.24
C VAL A 105 -6.01 12.18 -1.92
N ASP A 106 -7.32 12.15 -1.71
CA ASP A 106 -8.26 13.11 -2.32
C ASP A 106 -8.32 14.43 -1.53
N GLN A 107 -9.09 15.41 -2.02
CA GLN A 107 -9.22 16.74 -1.42
C GLN A 107 -9.74 16.71 0.03
N ASP A 108 -10.61 15.74 0.36
CA ASP A 108 -11.13 15.53 1.71
C ASP A 108 -10.19 14.69 2.60
N GLY A 109 -9.01 14.34 2.09
CA GLY A 109 -8.03 13.51 2.78
C GLY A 109 -8.33 12.01 2.74
N SER A 110 -9.36 11.57 2.02
CA SER A 110 -9.66 10.15 1.84
C SER A 110 -8.56 9.44 1.03
N LEU A 111 -8.28 8.18 1.39
CA LEU A 111 -7.33 7.32 0.67
C LEU A 111 -8.07 6.41 -0.30
N LYS A 112 -7.60 6.33 -1.54
CA LYS A 112 -8.13 5.38 -2.53
C LYS A 112 -7.04 4.64 -3.29
N SER A 113 -7.40 3.43 -3.68
CA SER A 113 -6.65 2.56 -4.57
C SER A 113 -7.10 2.84 -6.00
N VAL A 114 -6.18 3.13 -6.91
CA VAL A 114 -6.48 3.50 -8.31
C VAL A 114 -5.80 2.50 -9.24
N GLU A 115 -6.59 1.94 -10.17
CA GLU A 115 -6.10 1.04 -11.22
C GLU A 115 -5.49 1.80 -12.40
#